data_AF-A0A2E5QAU5-F1
#
_entry.id   AF-A0A2E5QAU5-F1
#
_cell.length_a   1.000
_cell.length_b   1.000
_cell.length_c   1.000
_cell.angle_alpha   90.00
_cell.angle_beta   90.00
_cell.angle_gamma   90.00
#
_symmetry.space_group_name_H-M   'P 1'
#
loop_
_entity.id
_entity.type
_entity.pdbx_description
1 polymer ?
#
loop_
_entity_poly.entity_id
_entity_poly.type
_entity_poly.pdbx_seq_one_letter_code
_entity_poly.pdbx_strand_id
1 'polypeptide(L)' 'MNVAQHKPLEGPCAWLGSQVDQMSGWDVTLDRPDLACLDRALEGAVSRKFTWSFLTPADFPLPGLSGKLR' A
#
# COMPACT_ATOMS: atom_id res chain seq x y z
N MET A 1 -44.23 8.77 -4.05
CA MET A 1 -43.05 7.87 -4.06
C MET A 1 -42.28 8.12 -2.79
N ASN A 2 -42.25 7.15 -1.87
CA ASN A 2 -41.53 7.26 -0.60
C ASN A 2 -40.09 6.76 -0.84
N VAL A 3 -39.15 7.68 -1.03
CA VAL A 3 -37.73 7.35 -1.12
C VAL A 3 -37.28 6.96 0.29
N ALA A 4 -37.04 5.67 0.51
CA ALA A 4 -36.46 5.18 1.76
C ALA A 4 -35.17 5.98 2.03
N GLN A 5 -35.14 6.72 3.12
CA GLN A 5 -33.96 7.48 3.51
C GLN A 5 -32.89 6.50 3.98
N HIS A 6 -31.90 6.24 3.13
CA HIS A 6 -30.75 5.43 3.50
C HIS A 6 -29.94 6.15 4.57
N LYS A 7 -29.66 5.47 5.69
CA LYS A 7 -28.82 6.02 6.76
C LYS A 7 -27.41 6.27 6.20
N PRO A 8 -26.83 7.48 6.40
CA PRO A 8 -25.45 7.74 6.01
C PRO A 8 -24.48 6.74 6.63
N LEU A 9 -23.48 6.32 5.86
CA LEU A 9 -22.37 5.52 6.38
C LEU A 9 -21.46 6.44 7.19
N GLU A 10 -21.32 6.15 8.48
CA GLU A 10 -20.46 6.88 9.39
C GLU A 10 -19.30 5.98 9.81
N GLY A 11 -18.09 6.52 9.87
CA GLY A 11 -16.93 5.78 10.32
C GLY A 11 -15.62 6.39 9.83
N PRO A 12 -14.48 5.96 10.41
CA PRO A 12 -13.18 6.48 10.04
C PRO A 12 -12.80 6.17 8.60
N CYS A 13 -13.48 5.23 7.93
CA CYS A 13 -13.26 4.85 6.53
C CYS A 13 -14.34 5.37 5.57
N ALA A 14 -15.27 6.21 6.05
CA ALA A 14 -16.35 6.78 5.27
C ALA A 14 -16.02 8.23 4.94
N TRP A 15 -15.49 8.47 3.75
CA TRP A 15 -15.08 9.80 3.29
C TRP A 15 -15.75 10.17 1.97
N LEU A 16 -15.96 11.47 1.79
CA LEU A 16 -16.35 12.07 0.52
C LEU A 16 -15.10 12.31 -0.33
N GLY A 17 -15.26 12.35 -1.67
CA GLY A 17 -14.13 12.63 -2.58
C GLY A 17 -13.41 13.95 -2.25
N SER A 18 -14.17 15.00 -1.88
CA SER A 18 -13.60 16.28 -1.45
C SER A 18 -12.78 16.20 -0.15
N GLN A 19 -13.06 15.22 0.70
CA GLN A 19 -12.27 14.97 1.91
C GLN A 19 -11.00 14.20 1.57
N VAL A 20 -11.06 13.27 0.62
CA VAL A 20 -9.89 12.52 0.13
C VAL A 20 -8.86 13.45 -0.52
N ASP A 21 -9.31 14.45 -1.31
CA ASP A 21 -8.42 15.44 -1.92
C ASP A 21 -7.65 16.28 -0.89
N GLN A 22 -8.18 16.42 0.33
CA GLN A 22 -7.54 17.14 1.44
C GLN A 22 -6.81 16.21 2.41
N MET A 23 -7.03 14.89 2.31
CA MET A 23 -6.34 13.91 3.15
C MET A 23 -4.90 13.78 2.65
N SER A 24 -3.97 14.07 3.56
CA SER A 24 -2.54 13.82 3.39
C SER A 24 -2.13 12.55 4.12
N GLY A 25 -1.14 11.82 3.62
CA GLY A 25 -0.54 10.69 4.32
C GLY A 25 -1.10 9.31 3.95
N TRP A 26 -1.94 9.25 2.92
CA TRP A 26 -2.21 8.00 2.18
C TRP A 26 -1.22 7.82 1.01
N ASP A 27 -0.56 8.90 0.58
CA ASP A 27 0.48 8.89 -0.42
C ASP A 27 1.85 8.66 0.23
N VAL A 28 2.63 7.74 -0.34
CA VAL A 28 3.99 7.45 0.08
C VAL A 28 4.91 7.70 -1.09
N THR A 29 5.81 8.68 -0.96
CA THR A 29 6.83 8.95 -1.97
C THR A 29 8.01 8.00 -1.78
N LEU A 30 8.35 7.29 -2.86
CA LEU A 30 9.51 6.42 -2.93
C LEU A 30 10.67 7.16 -3.58
N ASP A 31 11.74 7.34 -2.81
CA ASP A 31 12.95 8.00 -3.28
C ASP A 31 13.87 6.98 -3.97
N ARG A 32 14.92 7.46 -4.65
CA ARG A 32 15.92 6.58 -5.30
C ARG A 32 16.47 5.46 -4.40
N PRO A 33 16.77 5.69 -3.11
CA PRO A 33 17.22 4.63 -2.21
C PRO A 33 16.14 3.56 -1.96
N ASP A 34 14.86 3.95 -1.97
CA ASP A 34 13.74 3.01 -1.80
C ASP A 34 13.60 2.13 -3.03
N LEU A 35 13.69 2.73 -4.23
CA LEU A 35 13.69 1.99 -5.49
C LEU A 35 14.86 0.99 -5.54
N ALA A 36 16.06 1.41 -5.16
CA ALA A 36 17.22 0.51 -5.07
C ALA A 36 17.06 -0.60 -4.01
N CYS A 37 16.20 -0.41 -3.01
CA CYS A 37 15.84 -1.47 -2.06
C CYS A 37 14.88 -2.48 -2.70
N LEU A 38 13.90 -2.00 -3.48
CA LEU A 38 12.97 -2.85 -4.23
C LEU A 38 13.70 -3.69 -5.28
N ASP A 39 14.61 -3.08 -6.04
CA ASP A 39 15.38 -3.76 -7.08
C ASP A 39 16.20 -4.92 -6.50
N ARG A 40 16.89 -4.70 -5.38
CA ARG A 40 17.66 -5.75 -4.69
C ARG A 40 16.78 -6.89 -4.17
N ALA A 41 15.62 -6.57 -3.61
CA ALA A 41 14.67 -7.58 -3.16
C ALA A 41 14.11 -8.38 -4.34
N LEU A 42 13.86 -7.72 -5.48
CA LEU A 42 13.41 -8.35 -6.71
C LEU A 42 14.46 -9.28 -7.32
N GLU A 43 15.72 -8.85 -7.41
CA GLU A 43 16.83 -9.71 -7.84
C GLU A 43 16.95 -10.95 -6.95
N GLY A 44 16.79 -10.79 -5.63
CA GLY A 44 16.76 -11.90 -4.67
C GLY A 44 15.62 -12.90 -4.92
N ALA A 45 14.41 -12.40 -5.18
CA ALA A 45 13.26 -13.26 -5.48
C ALA A 45 13.38 -13.98 -6.83
N VAL A 46 13.85 -13.27 -7.87
CA VAL A 46 14.02 -13.81 -9.23
C VAL A 46 15.12 -14.87 -9.26
N SER A 47 16.27 -14.63 -8.61
CA SER A 47 17.37 -15.60 -8.55
C SER A 47 16.97 -16.93 -7.89
N ARG A 48 16.02 -16.87 -6.94
CA ARG A 48 15.46 -18.03 -6.24
C ARG A 48 14.33 -18.72 -6.99
N LYS A 49 13.93 -18.20 -8.17
CA LYS A 49 12.81 -18.68 -9.01
C LYS A 49 11.51 -18.90 -8.22
N PHE A 50 11.22 -18.00 -7.27
CA PHE A 50 9.97 -18.10 -6.53
C PHE A 50 8.78 -17.83 -7.46
N THR A 51 7.79 -18.71 -7.41
CA THR A 51 6.47 -18.42 -7.97
C THR A 51 5.84 -17.34 -7.10
N TRP A 52 5.36 -16.27 -7.73
CA TRP A 52 4.82 -15.08 -7.05
C TRP A 52 3.82 -15.40 -5.94
N SER A 53 2.97 -16.41 -6.12
CA SER A 53 1.96 -16.84 -5.15
C SER A 53 2.51 -17.40 -3.83
N PHE A 54 3.81 -17.73 -3.76
CA PHE A 54 4.46 -18.25 -2.56
C PHE A 54 5.45 -17.27 -1.95
N LEU A 55 5.58 -16.06 -2.49
CA LEU A 55 6.42 -15.02 -1.91
C LEU A 55 5.88 -14.63 -0.54
N THR A 56 6.72 -14.78 0.48
CA THR A 56 6.45 -14.27 1.82
C THR A 56 7.22 -12.97 2.06
N PRO A 57 6.83 -12.13 3.03
CA PRO A 57 7.61 -10.96 3.42
C PRO A 57 9.06 -11.30 3.84
N ALA A 58 9.31 -12.53 4.31
CA ALA A 58 10.65 -13.00 4.64
C ALA A 58 11.51 -13.26 3.39
N ASP A 59 10.88 -13.63 2.27
CA ASP A 59 11.55 -13.90 0.99
C ASP A 59 11.75 -12.63 0.15
N PHE A 60 11.05 -11.54 0.49
CA PHE A 60 11.19 -10.21 -0.10
C PHE A 60 11.49 -9.16 0.97
N PRO A 61 12.68 -9.19 1.59
CA PRO A 61 13.00 -8.31 2.70
C PRO A 61 13.14 -6.86 2.22
N LEU A 62 12.35 -5.97 2.83
CA LEU A 62 12.38 -4.52 2.57
C LEU A 62 12.82 -3.73 3.81
N PRO A 63 14.08 -3.89 4.26
CA PRO A 63 14.56 -3.27 5.49
C PRO A 63 14.56 -1.73 5.43
N GLY A 64 14.68 -1.15 4.23
CA GLY A 64 14.64 0.30 4.03
C GLY A 64 13.23 0.89 3.89
N LEU A 65 12.24 0.07 3.52
CA LEU A 65 10.85 0.54 3.32
C LEU A 65 9.89 0.14 4.43
N SER A 66 10.26 -0.76 5.35
CA SER A 66 9.38 -1.23 6.43
C SER A 66 8.85 -0.11 7.34
N GLY A 67 9.57 1.02 7.44
CA GLY A 67 9.10 2.21 8.15
C GLY A 67 8.13 3.08 7.34
N LYS A 68 8.20 3.02 6.00
CA LYS A 68 7.35 3.79 5.06
C LYS A 68 6.09 3.02 4.65
N LEU A 69 6.17 1.70 4.60
CA LEU A 69 5.10 0.76 4.27
C LEU A 69 4.66 0.06 5.57
N ARG A 70 3.85 0.75 6.37
CA ARG A 70 3.32 0.22 7.63
C ARG A 70 1.98 -0.47 7.43
#